data_AF-A0A1Z9VPT4-F1
#
_entry.id   AF-A0A1Z9VPT4-F1
#
_cell.length_a   1.000
_cell.length_b   1.000
_cell.length_c   1.000
_cell.angle_alpha   90.00
_cell.angle_beta   90.00
_cell.angle_gamma   90.00
#
_symmetry.space_group_name_H-M   'P 1'
#
loop_
_entity.id
_entity.type
_entity.pdbx_description
1 polymer ?
#
loop_
_entity_poly.entity_id
_entity_poly.type
_entity_poly.pdbx_seq_one_letter_code
_entity_poly.pdbx_strand_id
1 'polypeptide(L)'
;MVYRGATMKFILQMICILMSYVYACDFDKLSEWSKSLVQNLYALNNQNYNEQMSAAKEKFSPPLWSTYMKDLNDAKYPAAIMSKSLDISNSILGVEEIVPNHNACDVSLKINAIFNNRHTVTTQTLRLNMTVDLVNDNYQLSHLKVSKIGEAETNLLNPKCDL
;
A
#
# COMPACT_ATOMS: atom_id res chain seq x y z
N MET A 1 13.46 -47.07 44.94
CA MET A 1 13.94 -47.04 43.54
C MET A 1 13.37 -45.81 42.86
N VAL A 2 14.18 -45.23 42.00
CA VAL A 2 14.15 -43.85 41.51
C VAL A 2 12.90 -43.54 40.67
N TYR A 3 12.03 -42.67 41.17
CA TYR A 3 11.13 -41.86 40.34
C TYR A 3 11.64 -40.43 40.42
N ARG A 4 12.39 -39.97 39.41
CA ARG A 4 12.69 -38.54 39.13
C ARG A 4 13.65 -38.46 37.96
N GLY A 5 13.23 -37.87 36.84
CA GLY A 5 14.19 -37.32 35.88
C GLY A 5 13.81 -37.31 34.40
N ALA A 6 12.79 -38.03 33.94
CA ALA A 6 12.56 -38.20 32.51
C ALA A 6 11.42 -37.33 31.91
N THR A 7 10.42 -36.93 32.70
CA THR A 7 9.21 -36.28 32.16
C THR A 7 9.32 -34.77 31.98
N MET A 8 10.21 -34.10 32.72
CA MET A 8 10.29 -32.63 32.71
C MET A 8 11.14 -32.06 31.56
N LYS A 9 12.06 -32.85 30.98
CA LYS A 9 12.88 -32.42 29.83
C LYS A 9 12.12 -32.47 28.50
N PHE A 10 11.21 -33.41 28.33
CA PHE A 10 10.42 -33.55 27.10
C PHE A 10 9.37 -32.45 26.92
N ILE A 11 8.75 -31.99 28.01
CA ILE A 11 7.74 -30.91 27.97
C ILE A 11 8.40 -29.57 27.60
N LEU A 12 9.63 -29.33 28.08
CA LEU A 12 10.34 -28.08 27.80
C LEU A 12 10.81 -27.99 26.32
N GLN A 13 11.20 -29.12 25.70
CA GLN A 13 11.56 -29.15 24.28
C GLN A 13 10.35 -28.98 23.35
N MET A 14 9.16 -29.46 23.72
CA MET A 14 7.93 -29.25 22.94
C MET A 14 7.48 -27.78 22.91
N ILE A 15 7.69 -27.02 23.99
CA ILE A 15 7.34 -25.59 24.05
C ILE A 15 8.26 -24.74 23.17
N CYS A 16 9.54 -25.12 23.03
CA CYS A 16 10.48 -24.42 22.14
C CYS A 16 10.23 -24.69 20.65
N ILE A 17 9.61 -25.83 20.28
CA ILE A 17 9.33 -26.17 18.88
C ILE A 17 8.05 -25.48 18.37
N LEU A 18 7.09 -25.17 19.25
CA LEU A 18 5.87 -24.42 18.91
C LEU A 18 6.07 -22.89 18.79
N MET A 19 7.25 -22.37 19.14
CA MET A 19 7.62 -20.95 18.99
C MET A 19 8.35 -20.66 17.66
N SER A 20 8.47 -21.63 16.76
CA SER A 20 9.27 -21.51 15.54
C SER A 20 8.47 -20.78 14.46
N TYR A 21 8.85 -19.51 14.23
CA TYR A 21 8.37 -18.60 13.19
C TYR A 21 7.03 -17.89 13.47
N VAL A 22 6.95 -17.17 14.59
CA VAL A 22 6.10 -15.97 14.60
C VAL A 22 6.77 -14.97 13.66
N TYR A 23 6.30 -14.92 12.41
CA TYR A 23 6.66 -13.87 11.47
C TYR A 23 6.11 -12.55 12.03
N ALA A 24 6.89 -11.90 12.88
CA ALA A 24 6.48 -10.63 13.47
C ALA A 24 6.69 -9.54 12.42
N CYS A 25 5.58 -8.96 11.96
CA CYS A 25 5.58 -7.78 11.13
C CYS A 25 6.33 -6.64 11.86
N ASP A 26 7.46 -6.18 11.29
CA ASP A 26 8.16 -4.99 11.78
C ASP A 26 7.28 -3.77 11.48
N PHE A 27 6.55 -3.32 12.49
CA PHE A 27 5.50 -2.31 12.36
C PHE A 27 6.04 -1.00 11.78
N ASP A 28 7.18 -0.52 12.27
CA ASP A 28 7.76 0.75 11.85
C ASP A 28 8.22 0.66 10.39
N LYS A 29 8.92 -0.42 10.03
CA LYS A 29 9.37 -0.61 8.64
C LYS A 29 8.21 -0.79 7.66
N LEU A 30 7.18 -1.55 8.02
CA LEU A 30 6.00 -1.73 7.15
C LEU A 30 5.17 -0.45 7.03
N SER A 31 5.09 0.34 8.11
CA SER A 31 4.45 1.64 8.10
C SER A 31 5.16 2.60 7.14
N GLU A 32 6.49 2.71 7.22
CA GLU A 32 7.28 3.54 6.30
C GLU A 32 7.21 3.02 4.86
N TRP A 33 7.37 1.71 4.67
CA TRP A 33 7.36 1.09 3.36
C TRP A 33 6.02 1.28 2.65
N SER A 34 4.90 1.12 3.36
CA SER A 34 3.54 1.28 2.82
C SER A 34 3.23 2.73 2.48
N LYS A 35 3.63 3.68 3.33
CA LYS A 35 3.52 5.12 3.04
C LYS A 35 4.31 5.50 1.79
N SER A 36 5.54 5.01 1.66
CA SER A 36 6.37 5.21 0.47
C SER A 36 5.73 4.62 -0.79
N LEU A 37 5.16 3.42 -0.71
CA LEU A 37 4.42 2.82 -1.82
C LEU A 37 3.25 3.73 -2.25
N VAL A 38 2.43 4.18 -1.30
CA VAL A 38 1.27 5.02 -1.57
C VAL A 38 1.66 6.38 -2.16
N GLN A 39 2.77 6.97 -1.71
CA GLN A 39 3.32 8.17 -2.34
C GLN A 39 3.62 7.91 -3.82
N ASN A 40 4.25 6.79 -4.15
CA ASN A 40 4.56 6.46 -5.54
C ASN A 40 3.31 6.18 -6.39
N LEU A 41 2.22 5.71 -5.79
CA LEU A 41 0.98 5.42 -6.51
C LEU A 41 0.05 6.63 -6.65
N TYR A 42 0.13 7.60 -5.74
CA TYR A 42 -0.80 8.74 -5.66
C TYR A 42 -0.11 10.11 -5.56
N ALA A 43 1.14 10.24 -6.01
CA ALA A 43 1.83 11.52 -6.22
C ALA A 43 2.33 11.63 -7.67
N LEU A 44 1.40 11.59 -8.61
CA LEU A 44 1.66 11.45 -10.04
C LEU A 44 1.32 12.71 -10.81
N ASN A 45 2.27 13.19 -11.60
CA ASN A 45 2.09 14.23 -12.59
C ASN A 45 2.89 13.90 -13.85
N ASN A 46 2.76 14.73 -14.88
CA ASN A 46 3.42 14.51 -16.16
C ASN A 46 4.96 14.50 -16.09
N GLN A 47 5.57 15.03 -15.01
CA GLN A 47 7.02 15.14 -14.84
C GLN A 47 7.59 13.90 -14.18
N ASN A 48 6.91 13.37 -13.16
CA ASN A 48 7.43 12.31 -12.30
C ASN A 48 6.80 10.93 -12.57
N TYR A 49 5.77 10.83 -13.43
CA TYR A 49 5.01 9.61 -13.66
C TYR A 49 5.89 8.36 -13.89
N ASN A 50 6.86 8.46 -14.80
CA ASN A 50 7.71 7.30 -15.15
C ASN A 50 8.61 6.87 -13.97
N GLU A 51 9.18 7.82 -13.26
CA GLU A 51 10.04 7.56 -12.09
C GLU A 51 9.24 6.91 -10.97
N GLN A 52 8.07 7.48 -10.65
CA GLN A 52 7.18 6.99 -9.61
C GLN A 52 6.64 5.59 -9.93
N MET A 53 6.26 5.33 -11.19
CA MET A 53 5.82 3.98 -11.62
C MET A 53 6.95 2.96 -11.59
N SER A 54 8.18 3.35 -11.93
CA SER A 54 9.34 2.46 -11.81
C SER A 54 9.61 2.09 -10.35
N ALA A 55 9.62 3.08 -9.45
CA ALA A 55 9.81 2.85 -8.02
C ALA A 55 8.65 2.06 -7.39
N ALA A 56 7.41 2.26 -7.85
CA ALA A 56 6.29 1.44 -7.44
C ALA A 56 6.45 -0.01 -7.91
N LYS A 57 6.83 -0.25 -9.17
CA LYS A 57 6.98 -1.60 -9.74
C LYS A 57 7.88 -2.51 -8.90
N GLU A 58 8.98 -1.99 -8.38
CA GLU A 58 9.93 -2.76 -7.54
C GLU A 58 9.30 -3.32 -6.25
N LYS A 59 8.22 -2.68 -5.79
CA LYS A 59 7.48 -3.07 -4.59
C LYS A 59 6.37 -4.08 -4.87
N PHE A 60 6.05 -4.39 -6.13
CA PHE A 60 4.95 -5.31 -6.48
C PHE A 60 5.46 -6.71 -6.80
N SER A 61 4.64 -7.71 -6.52
CA SER A 61 4.79 -9.01 -7.18
C SER A 61 4.51 -8.86 -8.69
N PRO A 62 5.22 -9.60 -9.56
CA PRO A 62 5.01 -9.53 -11.02
C PRO A 62 3.54 -9.69 -11.48
N PRO A 63 2.75 -10.67 -10.97
CA PRO A 63 1.36 -10.80 -11.39
C PRO A 63 0.50 -9.62 -10.94
N LEU A 64 0.69 -9.11 -9.73
CA LEU A 64 -0.08 -7.97 -9.22
C LEU A 64 0.24 -6.69 -10.00
N TRP A 65 1.51 -6.46 -10.33
CA TRP A 65 1.91 -5.30 -11.15
C TRP A 65 1.22 -5.30 -12.52
N SER A 66 1.15 -6.47 -13.16
CA SER A 66 0.50 -6.62 -14.46
C SER A 66 -0.99 -6.24 -14.39
N THR A 67 -1.70 -6.77 -13.39
CA THR A 67 -3.13 -6.43 -13.17
C THR A 67 -3.29 -4.95 -12.84
N TYR A 68 -2.49 -4.40 -11.94
CA TYR A 68 -2.53 -3.00 -11.57
C TYR A 68 -2.35 -2.07 -12.78
N MET A 69 -1.34 -2.34 -13.61
CA MET A 69 -1.09 -1.54 -14.81
C MET A 69 -2.20 -1.69 -15.85
N LYS A 70 -2.80 -2.87 -15.99
CA LYS A 70 -3.95 -3.06 -16.85
C LYS A 70 -5.11 -2.17 -16.40
N ASP A 71 -5.48 -2.23 -15.13
CA ASP A 71 -6.59 -1.44 -14.57
C ASP A 71 -6.33 0.07 -14.71
N LEU A 72 -5.10 0.51 -14.47
CA LEU A 72 -4.68 1.90 -14.62
C LEU A 72 -4.82 2.39 -16.08
N ASN A 73 -4.41 1.56 -17.04
CA ASN A 73 -4.53 1.84 -18.48
C ASN A 73 -5.98 1.83 -18.96
N ASP A 74 -6.79 0.86 -18.51
CA ASP A 74 -8.22 0.74 -18.85
C ASP A 74 -8.99 1.98 -18.34
N ALA A 75 -8.60 2.52 -17.19
CA ALA A 75 -9.11 3.78 -16.63
C ALA A 75 -8.54 5.05 -17.30
N LYS A 76 -7.61 4.92 -18.25
CA LYS A 76 -6.97 6.02 -19.02
C LYS A 76 -6.18 7.02 -18.17
N TYR A 77 -5.81 6.68 -16.93
CA TYR A 77 -5.00 7.55 -16.07
C TYR A 77 -3.66 7.95 -16.70
N PRO A 78 -2.87 7.05 -17.32
CA PRO A 78 -1.57 7.42 -17.86
C PRO A 78 -1.68 8.48 -18.96
N ALA A 79 -2.66 8.34 -19.86
CA ALA A 79 -2.88 9.32 -20.93
C ALA A 79 -3.32 10.69 -20.37
N ALA A 80 -4.17 10.71 -19.34
CA ALA A 80 -4.61 11.94 -18.69
C ALA A 80 -3.44 12.66 -17.98
N ILE A 81 -2.60 11.92 -17.26
CA ILE A 81 -1.44 12.45 -16.56
C ILE A 81 -0.41 13.00 -17.56
N MET A 82 -0.03 12.20 -18.56
CA MET A 82 0.99 12.58 -19.55
C MET A 82 0.58 13.76 -20.43
N SER A 83 -0.73 13.98 -20.65
CA SER A 83 -1.26 15.15 -21.37
C SER A 83 -1.38 16.42 -20.53
N LYS A 84 -0.92 16.41 -19.26
CA LYS A 84 -1.08 17.52 -18.30
C LYS A 84 -2.55 17.90 -18.09
N SER A 85 -3.43 16.91 -18.17
CA SER A 85 -4.85 17.10 -17.86
C SER A 85 -5.23 16.57 -16.48
N LEU A 86 -4.32 15.86 -15.82
CA LEU A 86 -4.52 15.31 -14.49
C LEU A 86 -3.21 15.31 -13.70
N ASP A 87 -3.25 15.91 -12.51
CA ASP A 87 -2.26 15.77 -11.46
C ASP A 87 -2.92 15.07 -10.27
N ILE A 88 -2.25 14.04 -9.75
CA ILE A 88 -2.69 13.26 -8.60
C ILE A 88 -1.73 13.56 -7.45
N SER A 89 -2.29 13.96 -6.32
CA SER A 89 -1.54 14.10 -5.07
C SER A 89 -2.27 13.37 -3.95
N ASN A 90 -1.60 13.20 -2.82
CA ASN A 90 -2.20 12.56 -1.66
C ASN A 90 -1.76 13.23 -0.36
N SER A 91 -2.62 13.10 0.65
CA SER A 91 -2.27 13.30 2.05
C SER A 91 -2.51 11.99 2.79
N ILE A 92 -1.45 11.45 3.40
CA ILE A 92 -1.55 10.23 4.19
C ILE A 92 -2.21 10.57 5.53
N LEU A 93 -3.36 9.96 5.80
CA LEU A 93 -4.08 10.14 7.06
C LEU A 93 -3.52 9.24 8.16
N GLY A 94 -2.98 8.07 7.79
CA GLY A 94 -2.30 7.18 8.71
C GLY A 94 -2.38 5.72 8.28
N VAL A 95 -1.55 4.90 8.92
CA VAL A 95 -1.70 3.44 8.92
C VAL A 95 -2.70 3.12 10.02
N GLU A 96 -3.85 2.55 9.64
CA GLU A 96 -4.92 2.20 10.56
C GLU A 96 -4.60 0.88 11.29
N GLU A 97 -4.01 -0.07 10.57
CA GLU A 97 -3.77 -1.42 11.10
C GLU A 97 -2.58 -2.10 10.41
N ILE A 98 -1.82 -2.89 11.17
CA ILE A 98 -0.86 -3.87 10.66
C ILE A 98 -1.10 -5.19 11.40
N VAL A 99 -1.51 -6.23 10.69
CA VAL A 99 -1.84 -7.54 11.25
C VAL A 99 -0.93 -8.60 10.64
N PRO A 100 -0.23 -9.40 11.46
CA PRO A 100 0.46 -10.58 10.98
C PRO A 100 -0.51 -11.60 10.39
N ASN A 101 -0.22 -12.09 9.20
CA ASN A 101 -1.02 -13.08 8.49
C ASN A 101 -0.11 -14.19 7.94
N HIS A 102 0.06 -15.26 8.71
CA HIS A 102 0.96 -16.37 8.40
C HIS A 102 2.39 -15.89 8.04
N ASN A 103 2.75 -15.90 6.75
CA ASN A 103 4.05 -15.48 6.22
C ASN A 103 4.03 -14.09 5.57
N ALA A 104 2.97 -13.32 5.84
CA ALA A 104 2.72 -12.01 5.28
C ALA A 104 2.23 -11.04 6.37
N CYS A 105 2.07 -9.79 5.99
CA CYS A 105 1.55 -8.72 6.82
C CYS A 105 0.43 -8.01 6.08
N ASP A 106 -0.76 -7.98 6.68
CA ASP A 106 -1.86 -7.18 6.18
C ASP A 106 -1.76 -5.77 6.74
N VAL A 107 -1.74 -4.78 5.85
CA VAL A 107 -1.60 -3.36 6.18
C VAL A 107 -2.82 -2.61 5.65
N SER A 108 -3.50 -1.88 6.54
CA SER A 108 -4.58 -0.96 6.17
C SER A 108 -4.09 0.48 6.32
N LEU A 109 -4.09 1.23 5.21
CA LEU A 109 -3.63 2.61 5.16
C LEU A 109 -4.72 3.51 4.56
N LYS A 110 -4.93 4.65 5.19
CA LYS A 110 -5.93 5.64 4.78
C LYS A 110 -5.26 6.89 4.22
N ILE A 111 -5.77 7.38 3.09
CA ILE A 111 -5.33 8.62 2.45
C ILE A 111 -6.50 9.49 2.02
N ASN A 112 -6.22 10.77 1.82
CA ASN A 112 -6.99 11.61 0.91
C ASN A 112 -6.26 11.69 -0.42
N ALA A 113 -6.83 11.09 -1.47
CA ALA A 113 -6.36 11.25 -2.84
C ALA A 113 -7.02 12.48 -3.47
N ILE A 114 -6.21 13.32 -4.09
CA ILE A 114 -6.61 14.60 -4.68
C ILE A 114 -6.32 14.52 -6.16
N PHE A 115 -7.38 14.56 -6.96
CA PHE A 115 -7.34 14.54 -8.42
C PHE A 115 -7.59 15.96 -8.92
N ASN A 116 -6.54 16.59 -9.41
CA ASN A 116 -6.59 17.94 -9.93
C ASN A 116 -6.55 17.89 -11.46
N ASN A 117 -7.62 18.33 -12.12
CA ASN A 117 -7.61 18.56 -13.55
C ASN A 117 -7.79 20.07 -13.82
N ARG A 118 -7.79 20.47 -15.10
CA ARG A 118 -7.87 21.90 -15.48
C ARG A 118 -9.14 22.62 -15.00
N HIS A 119 -10.19 21.88 -14.66
CA HIS A 119 -11.53 22.41 -14.39
C HIS A 119 -12.04 22.09 -12.99
N THR A 120 -11.52 21.05 -12.35
CA THR A 120 -12.05 20.52 -11.10
C THR A 120 -10.95 19.97 -10.24
N VAL A 121 -11.11 20.15 -8.93
CA VAL A 121 -10.36 19.41 -7.91
C VAL A 121 -11.34 18.44 -7.24
N THR A 122 -11.07 17.15 -7.35
CA THR A 122 -11.83 16.10 -6.66
C THR A 122 -10.98 15.52 -5.54
N THR A 123 -11.45 15.60 -4.31
CA THR A 123 -10.83 14.95 -3.15
C THR A 123 -11.64 13.73 -2.76
N GLN A 124 -10.96 12.61 -2.55
CA GLN A 124 -11.57 11.36 -2.15
C GLN A 124 -10.75 10.65 -1.09
N THR A 125 -11.39 10.34 0.03
CA THR A 125 -10.79 9.48 1.05
C THR A 125 -10.79 8.04 0.57
N LEU A 126 -9.60 7.42 0.55
CA LEU A 126 -9.39 6.04 0.15
C LEU A 126 -8.80 5.25 1.32
N ARG A 127 -9.22 3.99 1.44
CA ARG A 127 -8.56 2.96 2.25
C ARG A 127 -7.95 1.93 1.34
N LEU A 128 -6.64 1.76 1.49
CA LEU A 128 -5.82 0.77 0.80
C LEU A 128 -5.56 -0.37 1.78
N ASN A 129 -6.05 -1.57 1.45
CA ASN A 129 -5.74 -2.79 2.17
C ASN A 129 -4.72 -3.57 1.34
N MET A 130 -3.57 -3.81 1.93
CA MET A 130 -2.38 -4.38 1.29
C MET A 130 -2.01 -5.67 2.00
N THR A 131 -1.67 -6.71 1.25
CA THR A 131 -0.96 -7.87 1.80
C THR A 131 0.48 -7.78 1.33
N VAL A 132 1.41 -7.82 2.29
CA VAL A 132 2.84 -7.62 2.07
C VAL A 132 3.59 -8.87 2.49
N ASP A 133 4.24 -9.51 1.54
CA ASP A 133 5.08 -10.68 1.76
C ASP A 133 6.53 -10.23 1.98
N LEU A 134 7.33 -11.02 2.68
CA LEU A 134 8.78 -10.85 2.71
C LEU A 134 9.46 -11.89 1.85
N VAL A 135 10.12 -11.42 0.80
CA VAL A 135 10.83 -12.24 -0.17
C VAL A 135 12.29 -11.81 -0.18
N ASN A 136 13.19 -12.71 0.22
CA ASN A 136 14.63 -12.43 0.32
C ASN A 136 14.93 -11.13 1.10
N ASP A 137 14.37 -11.02 2.31
CA ASP A 137 14.51 -9.84 3.19
C ASP A 137 13.96 -8.51 2.63
N ASN A 138 13.18 -8.56 1.54
CA ASN A 138 12.53 -7.39 0.95
C ASN A 138 11.01 -7.52 0.99
N TYR A 139 10.32 -6.44 1.33
CA TYR A 139 8.87 -6.38 1.28
C TYR A 139 8.36 -6.29 -0.15
N GLN A 140 7.36 -7.13 -0.46
CA GLN A 140 6.70 -7.19 -1.75
C GLN A 140 5.18 -7.21 -1.57
N LEU A 141 4.48 -6.38 -2.35
CA LEU A 141 3.02 -6.33 -2.41
C LEU A 141 2.48 -7.52 -3.19
N SER A 142 1.73 -8.38 -2.52
CA SER A 142 1.09 -9.56 -3.10
C SER A 142 -0.41 -9.36 -3.31
N HIS A 143 -1.04 -8.47 -2.54
CA HIS A 143 -2.42 -8.07 -2.73
C HIS A 143 -2.62 -6.56 -2.51
N LEU A 144 -3.51 -5.95 -3.29
CA LEU A 144 -3.95 -4.57 -3.11
C LEU A 144 -5.45 -4.46 -3.38
N LYS A 145 -6.19 -3.93 -2.41
CA LYS A 145 -7.59 -3.55 -2.55
C LYS A 145 -7.78 -2.11 -2.12
N VAL A 146 -8.30 -1.29 -3.03
CA VAL A 146 -8.62 0.12 -2.77
C VAL A 146 -10.13 0.28 -2.61
N SER A 147 -10.54 0.97 -1.55
CA SER A 147 -11.95 1.25 -1.24
C SER A 147 -12.16 2.72 -0.97
N LYS A 148 -13.31 3.25 -1.42
CA LYS A 148 -13.72 4.64 -1.17
C LYS A 148 -14.40 4.72 0.20
N ILE A 149 -14.08 5.75 0.96
CA ILE A 149 -14.75 6.06 2.22
C ILE A 149 -15.54 7.35 2.04
N GLY A 150 -16.86 7.25 2.10
CA GLY A 150 -17.76 8.38 1.91
C GLY A 150 -17.86 8.85 0.44
N GLU A 151 -18.46 10.03 0.27
CA GLU A 151 -18.61 10.67 -1.03
C GLU A 151 -17.38 11.49 -1.39
N ALA A 152 -17.14 11.67 -2.69
CA ALA A 152 -16.05 12.52 -3.17
C ALA A 152 -16.47 13.99 -3.13
N GLU A 153 -15.60 14.84 -2.62
CA GLU A 153 -15.79 16.29 -2.66
C GLU A 153 -15.23 16.82 -3.98
N THR A 154 -16.08 17.46 -4.80
CA THR A 154 -15.65 18.03 -6.08
C THR A 154 -15.88 19.53 -6.09
N ASN A 155 -14.80 20.28 -6.30
CA ASN A 155 -14.82 21.72 -6.42
C ASN A 155 -14.49 22.13 -7.86
N LEU A 156 -15.31 23.01 -8.43
CA LEU A 156 -15.02 23.63 -9.73
C LEU A 156 -13.92 24.68 -9.55
N LEU A 157 -12.88 24.59 -10.37
CA LEU A 157 -11.91 25.67 -10.51
C LEU A 157 -12.56 26.74 -11.38
N ASN A 158 -13.14 27.76 -10.74
CA ASN A 158 -13.64 28.92 -11.47
C ASN A 158 -12.44 29.55 -12.22
N PRO A 159 -12.48 29.64 -13.57
CA PRO A 159 -11.54 30.51 -14.24
C PRO A 159 -11.83 31.91 -13.74
N LYS A 160 -10.87 32.53 -13.04
CA LYS A 160 -10.90 33.98 -12.92
C LYS A 160 -10.82 34.49 -14.35
N CYS A 161 -11.94 35.00 -14.87
CA CYS A 161 -11.93 35.83 -16.04
C CYS A 161 -11.15 37.09 -15.65
N ASP A 162 -9.88 37.15 -16.06
CA ASP A 162 -9.20 38.43 -16.17
C ASP A 162 -9.89 39.17 -17.34
N LEU A 163 -10.76 40.11 -16.97
CA LEU A 163 -11.35 41.12 -17.85
C LEU A 163 -10.26 42.08 -18.35
#